data_AF-A0A2W6BTQ8-F1
#
_entry.id   AF-A0A2W6BTQ8-F1
#
_cell.length_a   1.000
_cell.length_b   1.000
_cell.length_c   1.000
_cell.angle_alpha   90.00
_cell.angle_beta   90.00
_cell.angle_gamma   90.00
#
_symmetry.space_group_name_H-M   'P 1'
#
loop_
_entity.id
_entity.type
_entity.pdbx_description
1 polymer ?
#
loop_
_entity_poly.entity_id
_entity_poly.type
_entity_poly.pdbx_seq_one_letter_code
_entity_poly.pdbx_strand_id
1 'polypeptide(L)'
;MDAQQREELHGALIDPGASAGGGIELVRLFDDPMYVAMPSSHRLAGASCLGLESFAREPWMLATTHSCPDSRLFLRACHDAGFEPRIAFQNDDYPAILGFVAAGVGVALIPDMVTRGIRDDVVVRALDPQPPPRPILAALPAGYRSHAAAAMLSVLHDVSDAWVAGRPALALPAAT
;
A
#
# COMPACT_ATOMS: atom_id res chain seq x y z
N MET A 1 13.41 -18.71 -19.16
CA MET A 1 13.08 -17.38 -18.62
C MET A 1 13.97 -17.16 -17.42
N ASP A 2 14.96 -16.29 -17.55
CA ASP A 2 16.13 -16.26 -16.66
C ASP A 2 15.81 -15.58 -15.32
N ALA A 3 16.42 -16.04 -14.24
CA ALA A 3 16.17 -15.53 -12.88
C ALA A 3 16.53 -14.04 -12.77
N GLN A 4 17.50 -13.60 -13.57
CA GLN A 4 17.98 -12.22 -13.65
C GLN A 4 16.92 -11.26 -14.28
N GLN A 5 16.14 -11.73 -15.26
CA GLN A 5 15.04 -10.94 -15.84
C GLN A 5 13.83 -10.83 -14.89
N ARG A 6 13.63 -11.82 -14.01
CA ARG A 6 12.63 -11.72 -12.93
C ARG A 6 13.03 -10.69 -11.90
N GLU A 7 14.34 -10.47 -11.67
CA GLU A 7 14.86 -9.52 -10.68
C GLU A 7 14.81 -8.07 -11.19
N GLU A 8 15.06 -7.85 -12.49
CA GLU A 8 14.98 -6.52 -13.13
C GLU A 8 13.56 -5.94 -13.15
N LEU A 9 12.52 -6.78 -13.26
CA LEU A 9 11.11 -6.37 -13.13
C LEU A 9 10.79 -5.83 -11.72
N HIS A 10 11.56 -6.21 -10.70
CA HIS A 10 11.40 -5.71 -9.33
C HIS A 10 12.22 -4.42 -9.06
N GLY A 11 13.05 -3.96 -10.01
CA GLY A 11 14.01 -2.87 -9.79
C GLY A 11 13.49 -1.48 -10.14
N ALA A 12 12.52 -1.36 -11.04
CA ALA A 12 11.93 -0.08 -11.37
C ALA A 12 10.92 0.32 -10.28
N LEU A 13 11.10 1.49 -9.68
CA LEU A 13 9.94 2.32 -9.33
C LEU A 13 9.02 2.25 -10.55
N ILE A 14 7.86 1.61 -10.42
CA ILE A 14 7.03 1.33 -11.58
C ILE A 14 6.49 2.66 -12.08
N ASP A 15 7.20 3.24 -13.04
CA ASP A 15 6.86 4.51 -13.65
C ASP A 15 5.63 4.26 -14.55
N PRO A 16 4.48 4.91 -14.29
CA PRO A 16 3.30 4.75 -15.11
C PRO A 16 3.59 5.26 -16.53
N GLY A 17 3.83 4.33 -17.45
CA GLY A 17 4.23 4.60 -18.84
C GLY A 17 5.55 3.95 -19.26
N ALA A 18 6.31 3.35 -18.33
CA ALA A 18 7.46 2.55 -18.69
C ALA A 18 7.01 1.20 -19.29
N SER A 19 7.54 0.85 -20.47
CA SER A 19 7.63 -0.54 -20.89
C SER A 19 8.45 -1.26 -19.83
N ALA A 20 7.80 -2.07 -19.01
CA ALA A 20 8.53 -2.97 -18.13
C ALA A 20 9.33 -3.87 -19.08
N GLY A 21 10.66 -3.75 -19.05
CA GLY A 21 11.54 -4.49 -19.94
C GLY A 21 11.09 -5.96 -20.04
N GLY A 22 11.06 -6.51 -21.25
CA GLY A 22 10.58 -7.87 -21.50
C GLY A 22 9.23 -7.99 -22.22
N GLY A 23 8.74 -6.92 -22.84
CA GLY A 23 7.52 -6.98 -23.66
C GLY A 23 6.25 -6.95 -22.84
N ILE A 24 6.24 -6.19 -21.75
CA ILE A 24 5.06 -5.91 -20.92
C ILE A 24 4.79 -4.41 -20.91
N GLU A 25 3.56 -4.03 -21.24
CA GLU A 25 3.00 -2.69 -21.07
C GLU A 25 2.27 -2.62 -19.72
N LEU A 26 2.56 -1.59 -18.93
CA LEU A 26 1.88 -1.33 -17.66
C LEU A 26 0.95 -0.11 -17.84
N VAL A 27 -0.34 -0.32 -17.60
CA VAL A 27 -1.36 0.72 -17.65
C VAL A 27 -1.82 1.02 -16.23
N ARG A 28 -1.70 2.29 -15.81
CA ARG A 28 -2.15 2.71 -14.48
C ARG A 28 -3.66 2.75 -14.42
N LEU A 29 -4.22 2.12 -13.39
CA LEU A 29 -5.64 2.14 -13.09
C LEU A 29 -5.94 3.23 -12.07
N PHE A 30 -5.31 3.18 -10.89
CA PHE A 30 -5.44 4.21 -9.85
C PHE A 30 -4.32 4.11 -8.81
N ASP A 31 -4.33 5.06 -7.88
CA ASP A 31 -3.45 5.08 -6.70
C ASP A 31 -4.24 4.74 -5.44
N ASP A 32 -3.73 3.75 -4.72
CA ASP A 32 -4.27 3.21 -3.48
C ASP A 32 -3.57 3.88 -2.28
N PRO A 33 -4.22 4.83 -1.57
CA PRO A 33 -3.61 5.56 -0.46
C PRO A 33 -3.16 4.62 0.66
N MET A 34 -2.12 5.02 1.38
CA MET A 34 -1.59 4.26 2.51
C MET A 34 -1.98 4.91 3.84
N TYR A 35 -2.40 4.09 4.79
CA TYR A 35 -2.87 4.45 6.12
C TYR A 35 -2.11 3.68 7.20
N VAL A 36 -2.04 4.23 8.41
CA VAL A 36 -1.50 3.49 9.57
C VAL A 36 -2.62 2.76 10.30
N ALA A 37 -2.43 1.48 10.53
CA ALA A 37 -3.27 0.64 11.38
C ALA A 37 -2.58 0.41 12.72
N MET A 38 -3.33 0.60 13.81
CA MET A 38 -2.86 0.42 15.19
C MET A 38 -3.97 -0.17 16.06
N PRO A 39 -3.66 -0.81 17.20
CA PRO A 39 -4.71 -1.25 18.11
C PRO A 39 -5.54 -0.06 18.59
N SER A 40 -6.82 -0.26 18.84
CA SER A 40 -7.74 0.78 19.35
C SER A 40 -7.28 1.40 20.68
N SER A 41 -6.53 0.65 21.48
CA SER A 41 -5.92 1.10 22.74
C SER A 41 -4.61 1.88 22.56
N HIS A 42 -4.11 2.03 21.33
CA HIS A 42 -2.86 2.72 21.07
C HIS A 42 -2.94 4.19 21.48
N ARG A 43 -1.89 4.71 22.14
CA ARG A 43 -1.83 6.11 22.61
C ARG A 43 -2.08 7.16 21.52
N LEU A 44 -1.76 6.83 20.26
CA LEU A 44 -1.91 7.70 19.10
C LEU A 44 -3.27 7.55 18.39
N ALA A 45 -4.11 6.58 18.80
CA ALA A 45 -5.40 6.32 18.15
C ALA A 45 -6.34 7.53 18.18
N GLY A 46 -6.25 8.36 19.23
CA GLY A 46 -7.03 9.60 19.40
C GLY A 46 -6.30 10.89 19.03
N ALA A 47 -5.07 10.84 18.49
CA ALA A 47 -4.33 12.05 18.16
C ALA A 47 -4.99 12.80 17.00
N SER A 48 -4.98 14.14 17.03
CA SER A 48 -5.57 14.99 15.99
C SER A 48 -4.79 14.97 14.69
N CYS A 49 -3.46 15.00 14.76
CA CYS A 49 -2.56 14.85 13.63
C CYS A 49 -1.56 13.72 13.88
N LEU A 50 -1.16 13.02 12.83
CA LEU A 50 -0.23 11.89 12.91
C LEU A 50 0.78 11.98 11.77
N GLY A 51 2.04 12.25 12.10
CA GLY A 51 3.15 12.01 11.19
C GLY A 51 3.68 10.59 11.33
N LEU A 52 4.30 10.07 10.27
CA LEU A 52 4.88 8.72 10.26
C LEU A 52 5.98 8.56 11.32
N GLU A 53 6.73 9.64 11.60
CA GLU A 53 7.79 9.70 12.61
C GLU A 53 7.28 9.48 14.04
N SER A 54 5.99 9.71 14.31
CA SER A 54 5.38 9.43 15.62
C SER A 54 5.42 7.94 15.97
N PHE A 55 5.59 7.08 14.97
CA PHE A 55 5.65 5.62 15.09
C PHE A 55 7.09 5.07 15.02
N ALA A 56 8.11 5.93 15.03
CA ALA A 56 9.51 5.52 14.83
C ALA A 56 10.03 4.48 15.84
N ARG A 57 9.44 4.42 17.04
CA ARG A 57 9.81 3.45 18.09
C ARG A 57 8.88 2.24 18.16
N GLU A 58 7.81 2.22 17.37
CA GLU A 58 6.86 1.12 17.38
C GLU A 58 7.42 -0.08 16.61
N PRO A 59 7.08 -1.32 17.02
CA PRO A 59 7.26 -2.50 16.18
C PRO A 59 6.34 -2.42 14.95
N TRP A 60 6.90 -2.69 13.77
CA TRP A 60 6.17 -2.68 12.51
C TRP A 60 5.87 -4.08 11.99
N MET A 61 4.61 -4.30 11.63
CA MET A 61 4.14 -5.46 10.88
C MET A 61 4.18 -5.11 9.40
N LEU A 62 5.03 -5.80 8.63
CA LEU A 62 5.23 -5.51 7.21
C LEU A 62 4.40 -6.47 6.37
N ALA A 63 3.44 -5.94 5.62
CA ALA A 63 2.46 -6.74 4.88
C ALA A 63 2.95 -7.33 3.54
N THR A 64 4.26 -7.33 3.29
CA THR A 64 4.84 -7.95 2.09
C THR A 64 6.30 -8.36 2.31
N THR A 65 6.82 -9.27 1.49
CA THR A 65 8.27 -9.58 1.42
C THR A 65 9.06 -8.40 0.84
N HIS A 66 10.39 -8.37 1.09
CA HIS A 66 11.30 -7.33 0.60
C HIS A 66 11.35 -7.16 -0.93
N SER A 67 10.81 -8.13 -1.68
CA SER A 67 10.71 -8.08 -3.14
C SER A 67 9.47 -7.33 -3.64
N CYS A 68 8.49 -7.06 -2.78
CA CYS A 68 7.26 -6.37 -3.17
C CYS A 68 7.45 -4.84 -3.14
N PRO A 69 6.97 -4.10 -4.16
CA PRO A 69 7.06 -2.63 -4.20
C PRO A 69 6.56 -1.92 -2.94
N ASP A 70 5.52 -2.46 -2.31
CA ASP A 70 4.88 -1.88 -1.12
C ASP A 70 5.87 -1.78 0.06
N SER A 71 6.66 -2.82 0.32
CA SER A 71 7.68 -2.79 1.38
C SER A 71 8.74 -1.73 1.15
N ARG A 72 9.14 -1.51 -0.12
CA ARG A 72 10.17 -0.50 -0.45
C ARG A 72 9.62 0.91 -0.33
N LEU A 73 8.38 1.14 -0.75
CA LEU A 73 7.68 2.41 -0.54
C LEU A 73 7.60 2.74 0.95
N PHE A 74 7.22 1.76 1.77
CA PHE A 74 7.19 1.93 3.22
C PHE A 74 8.57 2.24 3.82
N LEU A 75 9.58 1.42 3.54
CA LEU A 75 10.94 1.64 4.06
C LEU A 75 11.50 3.00 3.62
N ARG A 76 11.24 3.41 2.37
CA ARG A 76 11.63 4.72 1.87
C ARG A 76 10.88 5.85 2.58
N ALA A 77 9.58 5.70 2.82
CA ALA A 77 8.79 6.69 3.55
C ALA A 77 9.30 6.86 4.99
N CYS A 78 9.67 5.77 5.68
CA CYS A 78 10.28 5.82 7.01
C CYS A 78 11.63 6.54 6.98
N HIS A 79 12.48 6.20 6.01
CA HIS A 79 13.77 6.86 5.82
C HIS A 79 13.60 8.37 5.56
N ASP A 80 12.68 8.76 4.69
CA ASP A 80 12.38 10.17 4.38
C ASP A 80 11.77 10.89 5.59
N ALA A 81 11.05 10.18 6.46
CA ALA A 81 10.58 10.66 7.77
C ALA A 81 11.67 10.64 8.86
N GLY A 82 12.90 10.22 8.55
CA GLY A 82 14.06 10.30 9.42
C GLY A 82 14.26 9.13 10.39
N PHE A 83 13.65 7.96 10.13
CA PHE A 83 13.86 6.77 10.97
C PHE A 83 13.94 5.46 10.19
N GLU A 84 14.61 4.46 10.79
CA GLU A 84 14.62 3.07 10.29
C GLU A 84 13.59 2.26 11.11
N PRO A 85 12.59 1.63 10.49
CA PRO A 85 11.55 0.91 11.22
C PRO A 85 12.06 -0.41 11.79
N ARG A 86 11.67 -0.73 13.03
CA ARG A 86 11.90 -2.07 13.59
C ARG A 86 10.82 -3.03 13.09
N ILE A 87 11.14 -3.82 12.07
CA ILE A 87 10.24 -4.86 11.56
C ILE A 87 10.20 -6.03 12.55
N ALA A 88 9.04 -6.25 13.19
CA ALA A 88 8.88 -7.34 14.16
C ALA A 88 8.22 -8.58 13.53
N PHE A 89 7.45 -8.40 12.47
CA PHE A 89 6.83 -9.49 11.72
C PHE A 89 6.64 -9.11 10.25
N GLN A 90 6.69 -10.09 9.37
CA GLN A 90 6.51 -9.92 7.92
C GLN A 90 5.65 -11.06 7.37
N ASN A 91 4.59 -10.72 6.64
CA ASN A 91 3.66 -11.68 6.04
C ASN A 91 2.92 -11.02 4.87
N ASP A 92 2.57 -11.76 3.83
CA ASP A 92 1.84 -11.30 2.65
C ASP A 92 0.30 -11.29 2.82
N ASP A 93 -0.20 -11.74 3.97
CA ASP A 93 -1.63 -11.77 4.32
C ASP A 93 -2.02 -10.63 5.28
N TYR A 94 -2.75 -9.63 4.77
CA TYR A 94 -3.23 -8.49 5.57
C TYR A 94 -4.12 -8.91 6.76
N PRO A 95 -5.07 -9.85 6.64
CA PRO A 95 -5.77 -10.43 7.79
C PRO A 95 -4.86 -10.89 8.93
N ALA A 96 -3.76 -11.61 8.62
CA ALA A 96 -2.79 -12.01 9.63
C ALA A 96 -2.09 -10.79 10.26
N ILE A 97 -1.63 -9.84 9.43
CA ILE A 97 -1.03 -8.58 9.88
C ILE A 97 -1.97 -7.82 10.84
N LEU A 98 -3.23 -7.67 10.47
CA LEU A 98 -4.24 -7.00 11.30
C LEU A 98 -4.54 -7.76 12.58
N GLY A 99 -4.44 -9.10 12.58
CA GLY A 99 -4.51 -9.91 13.78
C GLY A 99 -3.39 -9.59 14.78
N PHE A 100 -2.15 -9.40 14.30
CA PHE A 100 -1.03 -8.97 15.16
C PHE A 100 -1.19 -7.53 15.67
N VAL A 101 -1.69 -6.63 14.82
CA VAL A 101 -2.01 -5.25 15.23
C VAL A 101 -3.09 -5.24 16.31
N ALA A 102 -4.19 -5.98 16.12
CA ALA A 102 -5.26 -6.13 17.10
C ALA A 102 -4.76 -6.71 18.43
N ALA A 103 -3.82 -7.67 18.39
CA ALA A 103 -3.18 -8.24 19.57
C ALA A 103 -2.19 -7.28 20.28
N GLY A 104 -1.97 -6.08 19.74
CA GLY A 104 -1.06 -5.09 20.32
C GLY A 104 0.42 -5.38 20.10
N VAL A 105 0.75 -6.27 19.16
CA VAL A 105 2.16 -6.64 18.86
C VAL A 105 2.89 -5.50 18.14
N GLY A 106 2.16 -4.66 17.40
CA GLY A 106 2.70 -3.47 16.76
C GLY A 106 1.71 -2.75 15.85
N VAL A 107 2.25 -1.97 14.92
CA VAL A 107 1.50 -1.17 13.94
C VAL A 107 1.81 -1.61 12.51
N ALA A 108 0.97 -1.24 11.55
CA ALA A 108 1.17 -1.57 10.14
C ALA A 108 0.86 -0.38 9.24
N LEU A 109 1.55 -0.26 8.11
CA LEU A 109 1.13 0.60 7.01
C LEU A 109 0.32 -0.25 6.03
N ILE A 110 -0.93 0.12 5.77
CA ILE A 110 -1.87 -0.65 4.95
C ILE A 110 -2.47 0.22 3.84
N PRO A 111 -2.78 -0.34 2.66
CA PRO A 111 -3.49 0.37 1.61
C PRO A 111 -4.99 0.53 1.92
N ASP A 112 -5.65 1.50 1.30
CA ASP A 112 -7.09 1.76 1.39
C ASP A 112 -7.93 0.51 1.07
N MET A 113 -7.49 -0.29 0.10
CA MET A 113 -8.18 -1.54 -0.26
C MET A 113 -8.37 -2.52 0.92
N VAL A 114 -7.46 -2.51 1.90
CA VAL A 114 -7.53 -3.38 3.09
C VAL A 114 -8.53 -2.85 4.12
N THR A 115 -8.95 -1.59 4.02
CA THR A 115 -9.77 -0.92 5.04
C THR A 115 -11.21 -1.43 5.09
N ARG A 116 -11.70 -2.07 4.03
CA ARG A 116 -13.07 -2.61 3.95
C ARG A 116 -13.34 -3.81 4.85
N GLY A 117 -12.30 -4.44 5.41
CA GLY A 117 -12.40 -5.62 6.27
C GLY A 117 -11.80 -5.42 7.66
N ILE A 118 -11.71 -4.18 8.13
CA ILE A 118 -11.06 -3.86 9.40
C ILE A 118 -11.89 -4.37 10.57
N ARG A 119 -11.18 -4.90 11.56
CA ARG A 119 -11.73 -5.37 12.83
C ARG A 119 -12.02 -4.18 13.76
N ASP A 120 -13.05 -4.28 14.58
CA ASP A 120 -13.44 -3.21 15.52
C ASP A 120 -12.35 -2.88 16.56
N ASP A 121 -11.41 -3.80 16.81
CA ASP A 121 -10.29 -3.63 17.73
C ASP A 121 -9.07 -2.94 17.11
N VAL A 122 -9.13 -2.57 15.82
CA VAL A 122 -8.09 -1.86 15.07
C VAL A 122 -8.60 -0.49 14.62
N VAL A 123 -7.77 0.54 14.83
CA VAL A 123 -8.02 1.90 14.35
C VAL A 123 -7.10 2.18 13.17
N VAL A 124 -7.69 2.64 12.07
CA VAL A 124 -6.97 3.05 10.85
C VAL A 124 -7.01 4.56 10.72
N ARG A 125 -5.85 5.17 10.46
CA ARG A 125 -5.69 6.63 10.42
C ARG A 125 -4.88 7.08 9.22
N ALA A 126 -5.29 8.22 8.65
CA ALA A 126 -4.46 9.00 7.74
C ALA A 126 -3.26 9.59 8.47
N LEU A 127 -2.18 9.75 7.70
CA LEU A 127 -0.93 10.37 8.11
C LEU A 127 -0.77 11.71 7.37
N ASP A 128 -0.10 12.66 8.00
CA ASP A 128 0.26 13.96 7.43
C ASP A 128 1.75 14.24 7.69
N PRO A 129 2.61 14.33 6.65
CA PRO A 129 2.28 14.18 5.23
C PRO A 129 1.85 12.74 4.89
N GLN A 130 0.99 12.62 3.88
CA GLN A 130 0.53 11.32 3.42
C GLN A 130 1.68 10.55 2.75
N PRO A 131 1.92 9.27 3.11
CA PRO A 131 2.92 8.44 2.45
C PRO A 131 2.61 8.28 0.96
N PRO A 132 3.63 7.95 0.14
CA PRO A 132 3.42 7.62 -1.27
C PRO A 132 2.33 6.53 -1.40
N PRO A 133 1.33 6.71 -2.28
CA PRO A 133 0.32 5.71 -2.50
C PRO A 133 0.92 4.49 -3.22
N ARG A 134 0.24 3.35 -3.08
CA ARG A 134 0.53 2.16 -3.85
C ARG A 134 -0.11 2.26 -5.25
N PRO A 135 0.66 2.19 -6.34
CA PRO A 135 0.08 2.20 -7.69
C PRO A 135 -0.59 0.86 -8.00
N ILE A 136 -1.82 0.91 -8.50
CA ILE A 136 -2.54 -0.25 -9.02
C ILE A 136 -2.52 -0.21 -10.55
N LEU A 137 -1.99 -1.27 -11.14
CA LEU A 137 -1.63 -1.32 -12.56
C LEU A 137 -2.20 -2.58 -13.22
N ALA A 138 -2.62 -2.46 -14.48
CA ALA A 138 -2.85 -3.59 -15.36
C ALA A 138 -1.56 -3.89 -16.14
N ALA A 139 -1.14 -5.15 -16.17
CA ALA A 139 0.01 -5.61 -16.94
C ALA A 139 -0.45 -6.39 -18.17
N LEU A 140 0.01 -6.00 -19.36
CA LEU A 140 -0.38 -6.58 -20.63
C LEU A 140 0.84 -6.88 -21.50
N PRO A 141 0.81 -7.88 -22.39
CA PRO A 141 1.86 -8.05 -23.39
C PRO A 141 1.99 -6.79 -24.27
N ALA A 142 3.22 -6.33 -24.48
CA ALA A 142 3.52 -5.21 -25.36
C ALA A 142 3.34 -5.62 -26.83
N GLY A 143 2.77 -4.72 -27.62
CA GLY A 143 2.66 -4.86 -29.08
C GLY A 143 1.31 -5.39 -29.56
N TYR A 144 0.84 -6.55 -29.07
CA TYR A 144 -0.46 -7.10 -29.48
C TYR A 144 -1.52 -6.96 -28.40
N ARG A 145 -2.58 -6.20 -28.71
CA ARG A 145 -3.76 -6.06 -27.86
C ARG A 145 -4.96 -6.71 -28.53
N SER A 146 -5.43 -7.83 -27.97
CA SER A 146 -6.66 -8.48 -28.44
C SER A 146 -7.90 -7.66 -28.07
N HIS A 147 -9.01 -7.87 -28.78
CA HIS A 147 -10.29 -7.25 -28.43
C HIS A 147 -10.72 -7.59 -26.99
N ALA A 148 -10.48 -8.83 -26.55
CA ALA A 148 -10.77 -9.25 -25.19
C ALA A 148 -9.92 -8.51 -24.14
N ALA A 149 -8.63 -8.30 -24.41
CA ALA A 149 -7.74 -7.53 -23.54
C ALA A 149 -8.16 -6.05 -23.47
N ALA A 150 -8.52 -5.44 -24.59
CA ALA A 150 -9.03 -4.08 -24.63
C ALA A 150 -10.35 -3.93 -23.85
N ALA A 151 -11.29 -4.87 -24.03
CA ALA A 151 -12.55 -4.89 -23.29
C ALA A 151 -12.31 -5.07 -21.78
N MET A 152 -11.43 -5.99 -21.37
CA MET A 152 -11.06 -6.17 -19.97
C MET A 152 -10.43 -4.91 -19.37
N LEU A 153 -9.53 -4.24 -20.09
CA LEU A 153 -8.91 -3.00 -19.63
C LEU A 153 -9.97 -1.89 -19.42
N SER A 154 -10.97 -1.79 -20.31
CA SER A 154 -12.11 -0.88 -20.11
C SER A 154 -12.87 -1.19 -18.82
N VAL A 155 -13.18 -2.48 -18.59
CA VAL A 155 -13.87 -2.91 -17.36
C VAL A 155 -13.03 -2.61 -16.11
N LEU A 156 -11.72 -2.84 -16.17
CA LEU A 156 -10.81 -2.52 -15.06
C LEU A 156 -10.80 -1.03 -14.76
N HIS A 157 -10.80 -0.16 -15.77
CA HIS A 157 -10.93 1.28 -15.57
C HIS A 157 -12.28 1.64 -14.94
N ASP A 158 -13.40 1.15 -15.49
CA ASP A 158 -14.74 1.45 -14.97
C ASP A 158 -14.89 1.04 -13.49
N VAL A 159 -14.40 -0.17 -13.14
CA VAL A 159 -14.44 -0.67 -11.76
C VAL A 159 -13.48 0.11 -10.86
N SER A 160 -12.32 0.52 -11.36
CA SER A 160 -11.35 1.32 -10.60
C SER A 160 -11.89 2.73 -10.32
N ASP A 161 -12.52 3.36 -11.31
CA ASP A 161 -13.15 4.67 -11.16
C ASP A 161 -14.31 4.60 -10.17
N ALA A 162 -15.15 3.56 -10.26
CA ALA A 162 -16.21 3.30 -9.29
C ALA A 162 -15.66 3.04 -7.88
N TRP A 163 -14.54 2.31 -7.76
CA TRP A 163 -13.85 2.10 -6.49
C TRP A 163 -13.38 3.43 -5.89
N VAL A 164 -12.67 4.24 -6.67
CA VAL A 164 -12.12 5.53 -6.23
C VAL A 164 -13.22 6.52 -5.88
N ALA A 165 -14.31 6.55 -6.64
CA ALA A 165 -15.47 7.40 -6.35
C ALA A 165 -16.22 6.96 -5.08
N GLY A 166 -16.26 5.65 -4.80
CA GLY A 166 -16.97 5.07 -3.66
C GLY A 166 -16.12 4.90 -2.39
N ARG A 167 -14.82 5.23 -2.41
CA ARG A 167 -13.97 5.04 -1.24
C ARG A 167 -14.33 6.05 -0.14
N PRO A 168 -14.49 5.61 1.11
CA PRO A 168 -14.64 6.55 2.22
C PRO A 168 -13.34 7.36 2.36
N ALA A 169 -13.45 8.67 2.46
CA ALA A 169 -12.31 9.47 2.89
C ALA A 169 -12.03 9.11 4.36
N LEU A 170 -10.99 8.31 4.60
CA LEU A 170 -10.47 8.11 5.95
C LEU A 170 -9.89 9.45 6.41
N ALA A 171 -10.73 10.21 7.13
CA ALA A 171 -10.42 11.56 7.55
C ALA A 171 -9.23 11.56 8.53
N LEU A 172 -8.37 12.57 8.40
CA LEU A 172 -7.63 13.08 9.55
C LEU A 172 -8.69 13.61 10.54
N PRO A 173 -8.67 13.26 11.83
CA PRO A 173 -9.53 13.91 12.81
C PRO A 173 -9.27 15.41 12.74
N ALA A 174 -10.34 16.19 12.84
CA ALA A 174 -10.20 17.64 12.90
C ALA A 174 -9.27 18.01 14.06
N ALA A 175 -8.31 18.91 13.80
CA ALA A 175 -7.55 19.56 14.86
C ALA A 175 -8.53 20.24 15.82
N THR A 176 -8.54 19.83 17.09
CA THR A 176 -9.27 20.52 18.17
C THR A 176 -8.31 21.48 18.85
#